data_AF-A0A8H2JGM8-F1
#
_entry.id   AF-A0A8H2JGM8-F1
#
_cell.length_a   1.000
_cell.length_b   1.000
_cell.length_c   1.000
_cell.angle_alpha   90.00
_cell.angle_beta   90.00
_cell.angle_gamma   90.00
#
_symmetry.space_group_name_H-M   'P 1'
#
loop_
_entity.id
_entity.type
_entity.pdbx_description
1 polymer ?
#
loop_
_entity_poly.entity_id
_entity_poly.type
_entity_poly.pdbx_seq_one_letter_code
_entity_poly.pdbx_strand_id
1 'polypeptide(L)'
;MVPPVPADEPVPAPAAAPAVEPEKTQTLAEAIAGGNYREILEAQCRDIAKALPGASGPSRAALHMRLSAIAKELEDMKVAGTGDGSVVATTDDERWDPEAI
;
A
#
# COMPACT_ATOMS: atom_id res chain seq x y z
N MET A 1 8.03 62.24 -11.25
CA MET A 1 9.28 61.61 -11.73
C MET A 1 9.34 60.23 -11.10
N VAL A 2 8.86 59.21 -11.82
CA VAL A 2 8.79 57.81 -11.35
C VAL A 2 10.01 57.09 -11.95
N PRO A 3 10.80 56.33 -11.19
CA PRO A 3 11.93 55.58 -11.76
C PRO A 3 11.42 54.41 -12.63
N PRO A 4 12.10 54.06 -13.73
CA PRO A 4 11.73 52.92 -14.56
C PRO A 4 12.07 51.60 -13.84
N VAL A 5 11.12 50.66 -13.89
CA VAL A 5 11.31 49.25 -13.47
C VAL A 5 12.29 48.60 -14.46
N PRO A 6 13.36 47.91 -14.01
CA PRO A 6 14.22 47.18 -14.93
C PRO A 6 13.49 45.94 -15.48
N ALA A 7 13.67 45.74 -16.79
CA ALA A 7 13.11 44.67 -17.58
C ALA A 7 13.63 43.28 -17.17
N ASP A 8 12.69 42.34 -17.05
CA ASP A 8 12.76 40.96 -17.53
C ASP A 8 14.15 40.29 -17.49
N GLU A 9 14.54 39.80 -16.31
CA GLU A 9 15.53 38.73 -16.23
C GLU A 9 14.86 37.42 -16.67
N PRO A 10 15.39 36.69 -17.67
CA PRO A 10 14.86 35.40 -18.02
C PRO A 10 15.14 34.43 -16.87
N VAL A 11 14.07 34.04 -16.17
CA VAL A 11 14.11 32.99 -15.16
C VAL A 11 14.69 31.73 -15.83
N PRO A 12 15.81 31.17 -15.34
CA PRO A 12 16.35 29.94 -15.91
C PRO A 12 15.29 28.85 -15.78
N ALA A 13 14.93 28.22 -16.90
CA ALA A 13 14.00 27.11 -16.94
C ALA A 13 14.43 26.05 -15.90
N PRO A 14 13.49 25.49 -15.11
CA PRO A 14 13.85 24.49 -14.12
C PRO A 14 14.51 23.31 -14.83
N ALA A 15 15.77 23.05 -14.45
CA ALA A 15 16.54 21.93 -14.93
C ALA A 15 15.70 20.64 -14.80
N ALA A 16 15.57 19.90 -15.90
CA ALA A 16 14.85 18.65 -15.93
C ALA A 16 15.37 17.73 -14.81
N ALA A 17 14.50 17.40 -13.87
CA ALA A 17 14.82 16.46 -12.80
C ALA A 17 15.28 15.12 -13.42
N PRO A 18 16.29 14.45 -12.84
CA PRO A 18 16.76 13.18 -13.37
C PRO A 18 15.61 12.19 -13.36
N ALA A 19 15.36 11.56 -14.51
CA ALA A 19 14.38 10.49 -14.65
C ALA A 19 14.78 9.36 -13.70
N VAL A 20 13.99 9.18 -12.65
CA VAL A 20 14.12 8.03 -11.75
C VAL A 20 13.79 6.80 -12.60
N GLU A 21 14.79 5.98 -12.91
CA GLU A 21 14.56 4.72 -13.60
C GLU A 21 13.54 3.90 -12.80
N PRO A 22 12.49 3.38 -13.43
CA PRO A 22 11.48 2.61 -12.71
C PRO A 22 12.18 1.37 -12.13
N GLU A 23 12.19 1.26 -10.80
CA GLU A 23 12.71 0.05 -10.14
C GLU A 23 12.02 -1.17 -10.77
N LYS A 24 12.84 -2.08 -11.31
CA LYS A 24 12.36 -3.32 -11.95
C LYS A 24 11.59 -4.11 -10.90
N THR A 25 10.28 -3.97 -10.94
CA THR A 25 9.41 -4.57 -9.94
C THR A 25 9.32 -6.06 -10.25
N GLN A 26 9.90 -6.90 -9.40
CA GLN A 26 10.01 -8.36 -9.60
C GLN A 26 8.67 -8.99 -10.02
N THR A 27 8.69 -9.94 -10.96
CA THR A 27 7.50 -10.71 -11.32
C THR A 27 7.12 -11.71 -10.22
N LEU A 28 5.89 -12.24 -10.25
CA LEU A 28 5.49 -13.26 -9.29
C LEU A 28 6.37 -14.51 -9.35
N ALA A 29 6.79 -14.93 -10.54
CA ALA A 29 7.67 -16.08 -10.72
C ALA A 29 9.06 -15.83 -10.10
N GLU A 30 9.62 -14.63 -10.28
CA GLU A 30 10.89 -14.24 -9.67
C GLU A 30 10.79 -14.16 -8.14
N ALA A 31 9.71 -13.58 -7.61
CA ALA A 31 9.48 -13.50 -6.18
C ALA A 31 9.34 -14.90 -5.53
N ILE A 32 8.66 -15.84 -6.22
CA ILE A 32 8.56 -17.23 -5.77
C ILE A 32 9.94 -17.90 -5.77
N ALA A 33 10.72 -17.72 -6.82
CA ALA A 33 12.07 -18.28 -6.92
C ALA A 33 13.03 -17.71 -5.86
N GLY A 34 12.86 -16.43 -5.50
CA GLY A 34 13.61 -15.77 -4.44
C GLY A 34 13.22 -16.21 -3.02
N GLY A 35 12.04 -16.83 -2.85
CA GLY A 35 11.58 -17.39 -1.58
C GLY A 35 11.21 -16.34 -0.52
N ASN A 36 11.21 -15.05 -0.86
CA ASN A 36 10.82 -14.00 0.06
C ASN A 36 9.30 -13.84 0.07
N TYR A 37 8.69 -14.24 1.20
CA TYR A 37 7.24 -14.27 1.32
C TYR A 37 6.59 -12.89 1.14
N ARG A 38 7.23 -11.81 1.64
CA ARG A 38 6.74 -10.44 1.45
C ARG A 38 6.74 -10.05 -0.03
N GLU A 39 7.82 -10.34 -0.75
CA GLU A 39 7.92 -10.03 -2.19
C GLU A 39 6.87 -10.81 -3.01
N ILE A 40 6.56 -12.05 -2.61
CA ILE A 40 5.50 -12.85 -3.23
C ILE A 40 4.14 -12.18 -3.04
N LEU A 41 3.81 -11.73 -1.83
CA LEU A 41 2.56 -11.04 -1.54
C LEU A 41 2.44 -9.70 -2.30
N GLU A 42 3.52 -8.93 -2.37
CA GLU A 42 3.57 -7.67 -3.14
C GLU A 42 3.41 -7.91 -4.65
N ALA A 43 3.99 -9.00 -5.19
CA ALA A 43 3.78 -9.40 -6.58
C ALA A 43 2.33 -9.83 -6.85
N GLN A 44 1.73 -10.63 -5.95
CA GLN A 44 0.31 -11.02 -6.06
C GLN A 44 -0.62 -9.80 -6.06
N CYS A 45 -0.36 -8.80 -5.20
CA CYS A 45 -1.12 -7.54 -5.19
C CYS A 45 -1.07 -6.82 -6.55
N ARG A 46 0.10 -6.73 -7.15
CA ARG A 46 0.27 -6.09 -8.48
C ARG A 46 -0.49 -6.84 -9.57
N ASP A 47 -0.45 -8.17 -9.56
CA ASP A 47 -1.14 -8.98 -10.55
C ASP A 47 -2.67 -8.91 -10.40
N ILE A 48 -3.18 -8.92 -9.16
CA ILE A 48 -4.59 -8.70 -8.87
C ILE A 48 -5.04 -7.31 -9.33
N ALA A 49 -4.23 -6.27 -9.06
CA ALA A 49 -4.52 -4.91 -9.49
C ALA A 49 -4.61 -4.78 -11.02
N LYS A 50 -3.76 -5.50 -11.77
CA LYS A 50 -3.82 -5.58 -13.23
C LYS A 50 -5.06 -6.33 -13.74
N ALA A 51 -5.52 -7.35 -13.00
CA ALA A 51 -6.69 -8.15 -13.37
C ALA A 51 -8.04 -7.48 -13.05
N LEU A 52 -8.08 -6.62 -12.02
CA LEU A 52 -9.30 -5.96 -11.54
C LEU A 52 -10.11 -5.21 -12.62
N PRO A 53 -9.51 -4.45 -13.56
CA PRO A 53 -10.27 -3.77 -14.62
C PRO A 53 -11.04 -4.72 -15.53
N GLY A 54 -10.51 -5.94 -15.75
CA GLY A 54 -11.15 -6.96 -16.59
C GLY A 54 -12.16 -7.85 -15.86
N ALA A 55 -12.25 -7.74 -14.53
CA ALA A 55 -13.12 -8.58 -13.71
C ALA A 55 -14.51 -7.96 -13.49
N SER A 56 -15.54 -8.80 -13.40
CA SER A 56 -16.92 -8.37 -13.17
C SER A 56 -17.67 -9.29 -12.20
N GLY A 57 -18.69 -8.73 -11.54
CA GLY A 57 -19.57 -9.47 -10.64
C GLY A 57 -18.81 -10.23 -9.54
N PRO A 58 -19.10 -11.53 -9.32
CA PRO A 58 -18.47 -12.32 -8.27
C PRO A 58 -16.94 -12.38 -8.35
N SER A 59 -16.38 -12.42 -9.56
CA SER A 59 -14.91 -12.47 -9.75
C SER A 59 -14.22 -11.21 -9.23
N ARG A 60 -14.83 -10.05 -9.45
CA ARG A 60 -14.33 -8.76 -8.95
C ARG A 60 -14.37 -8.69 -7.43
N ALA A 61 -15.47 -9.14 -6.83
CA ALA A 61 -15.61 -9.21 -5.38
C ALA A 61 -14.55 -10.13 -4.76
N ALA A 62 -14.31 -11.30 -5.36
CA ALA A 62 -13.27 -12.23 -4.91
C ALA A 62 -11.85 -11.62 -4.99
N LEU A 63 -11.54 -10.89 -6.07
CA LEU A 63 -10.26 -10.19 -6.21
C LEU A 63 -10.08 -9.09 -5.15
N HIS A 64 -11.13 -8.32 -4.84
CA HIS A 64 -11.09 -7.35 -3.75
C HIS A 64 -10.88 -8.01 -2.39
N MET A 65 -11.61 -9.09 -2.10
CA MET A 65 -11.46 -9.86 -0.86
C MET A 65 -10.04 -10.41 -0.70
N ARG A 66 -9.45 -10.94 -1.79
CA ARG A 66 -8.06 -11.41 -1.79
C ARG A 66 -7.08 -10.28 -1.56
N LEU A 67 -7.29 -9.11 -2.18
CA LEU A 67 -6.44 -7.94 -1.97
C LEU A 67 -6.49 -7.44 -0.52
N SER A 68 -7.68 -7.42 0.10
CA SER A 68 -7.82 -7.09 1.51
C SER A 68 -7.12 -8.09 2.44
N ALA A 69 -7.16 -9.38 2.13
CA ALA A 69 -6.46 -10.40 2.91
C ALA A 69 -4.94 -10.23 2.83
N ILE A 70 -4.40 -10.03 1.62
CA ILE A 70 -2.96 -9.79 1.42
C ILE A 70 -2.51 -8.49 2.12
N ALA A 71 -3.32 -7.43 2.04
CA ALA A 71 -2.99 -6.16 2.69
C ALA A 71 -2.89 -6.29 4.22
N LYS A 72 -3.81 -7.03 4.85
CA LYS A 72 -3.74 -7.32 6.28
C LYS A 72 -2.49 -8.11 6.63
N GLU A 73 -2.20 -9.15 5.86
CA GLU A 73 -1.03 -9.99 6.09
C GLU A 73 0.30 -9.22 5.95
N LEU A 74 0.39 -8.31 4.98
CA LEU A 74 1.54 -7.40 4.86
C LEU A 74 1.65 -6.43 6.05
N GLU A 75 0.53 -5.99 6.61
CA GLU A 75 0.53 -5.13 7.81
C GLU A 75 0.94 -5.92 9.05
N ASP A 76 0.42 -7.13 9.23
CA ASP A 76 0.80 -8.03 10.31
C ASP A 76 2.30 -8.32 10.30
N MET A 77 2.93 -8.45 9.12
CA MET A 77 4.39 -8.59 8.99
C MET A 77 5.15 -7.35 9.44
N LYS A 78 4.64 -6.14 9.17
CA LYS A 78 5.27 -4.90 9.63
C LYS A 78 5.19 -4.79 11.14
N VAL A 79 4.04 -5.13 11.72
CA VAL A 79 3.82 -5.14 13.18
C VAL A 79 4.69 -6.21 13.84
N ALA A 80 4.76 -7.43 13.31
CA ALA A 80 5.59 -8.50 13.84
C ALA A 80 7.11 -8.18 13.77
N GLY A 81 7.55 -7.46 12.73
CA GLY A 81 8.93 -6.98 12.62
C GLY A 81 9.27 -5.80 13.53
N THR A 82 8.27 -5.07 14.00
CA THR A 82 8.39 -3.92 14.91
C THR A 82 7.86 -4.35 16.27
N GLY A 83 8.65 -5.12 17.03
CA GLY A 83 8.22 -5.89 18.21
C GLY A 83 7.59 -5.15 19.40
N ASP A 84 6.50 -4.42 19.21
CA ASP A 84 5.66 -3.81 20.24
C ASP A 84 4.24 -3.66 19.69
N GLY A 85 3.30 -4.49 20.16
CA GLY A 85 1.89 -4.33 19.79
C GLY A 85 1.05 -5.60 19.77
N SER A 86 1.15 -6.45 20.80
CA SER A 86 0.09 -7.41 21.10
C SER A 86 -1.16 -6.64 21.53
N VAL A 87 -1.96 -6.17 20.58
CA VAL A 87 -3.31 -5.66 20.87
C VAL A 87 -4.22 -6.88 21.04
N VAL A 88 -4.12 -7.51 22.20
CA VAL A 88 -5.28 -8.18 22.78
C VAL A 88 -6.24 -7.05 23.07
N ALA A 89 -7.31 -6.93 22.27
CA ALA A 89 -8.46 -6.15 22.70
C ALA A 89 -9.02 -6.87 23.94
N THR A 90 -8.55 -6.49 25.12
CA THR A 90 -9.28 -6.73 26.37
C THR A 90 -10.51 -5.85 26.32
N THR A 91 -11.51 -6.25 25.52
CA THR A 91 -12.89 -5.96 25.90
C THR A 91 -13.10 -6.78 27.16
N ASP A 92 -13.02 -6.12 28.31
CA ASP A 92 -13.61 -6.62 29.54
C ASP A 92 -15.09 -6.84 29.19
N ASP A 93 -15.47 -8.09 28.92
CA ASP A 93 -16.88 -8.44 28.82
C ASP A 93 -17.46 -8.09 30.19
N GLU A 94 -18.20 -6.98 30.25
CA GLU A 94 -18.92 -6.60 31.46
C GLU A 94 -19.67 -7.84 31.94
N ARG A 95 -19.41 -8.23 33.19
CA ARG A 95 -20.03 -9.40 33.81
C ARG A 95 -21.55 -9.25 33.68
N TRP A 96 -22.16 -10.09 32.84
CA TRP A 96 -23.60 -10.15 32.63
C TRP A 96 -24.36 -9.97 33.96
N ASP A 97 -25.15 -8.90 34.06
CA ASP A 97 -25.96 -8.56 35.24
C ASP A 97 -27.34 -9.22 35.13
N PRO A 98 -27.63 -10.28 35.92
CA PRO A 98 -28.93 -10.94 35.89
C PRO A 98 -30.06 -10.10 36.49
N GLU A 99 -29.79 -8.95 37.15
CA GLU A 99 -30.81 -8.04 37.68
C GLU A 99 -31.30 -7.02 36.63
N ALA A 100 -30.73 -7.01 35.43
CA ALA A 100 -31.11 -6.13 34.33
C ALA A 100 -32.34 -6.60 33.51
N ILE A 101 -33.06 -7.64 33.97
CA ILE A 101 -34.31 -8.16 33.38
C ILE A 101 -35.51 -7.89 34.28
#